data_AF-A0A6M1ZCV0-F1
#
_entry.id   AF-A0A6M1ZCV0-F1
#
_cell.length_a   1.000
_cell.length_b   1.000
_cell.length_c   1.000
_cell.angle_alpha   90.00
_cell.angle_beta   90.00
_cell.angle_gamma   90.00
#
_symmetry.space_group_name_H-M   'P 1'
#
loop_
_entity.id
_entity.type
_entity.pdbx_description
1 polymer ?
#
loop_
_entity_poly.entity_id
_entity_poly.type
_entity_poly.pdbx_seq_one_letter_code
_entity_poly.pdbx_strand_id
1 'polypeptide(L)'
;MDLIIMIPFIIQGIAIAVDEAYFHVKRGLPLWERIGHPIDTFTVVFCFGFVIFIPYSLTMLKVYILLSILSCLTVTKDEWVHKHHCPGTENWLHALLFINHPILLTFAGLIWARAASVGPLWLKGLIARPEPLIQFLMVQAALAALFMLYQIIYWNFIWKPSKATS
;
A
#
# COMPACT_ATOMS: atom_id res chain seq x y z
N MET A 1 -22.44 4.35 3.91
CA MET A 1 -21.61 3.13 3.80
C MET A 1 -20.25 3.43 3.17
N ASP A 2 -20.15 4.45 2.31
CA ASP A 2 -18.91 4.93 1.69
C ASP A 2 -17.71 5.04 2.66
N LEU A 3 -17.90 5.49 3.91
CA LEU A 3 -16.83 5.56 4.92
C LEU A 3 -16.18 4.22 5.24
N ILE A 4 -16.93 3.11 5.19
CA ILE A 4 -16.41 1.77 5.48
C ILE A 4 -15.32 1.38 4.47
N ILE A 5 -15.47 1.82 3.22
CA ILE A 5 -14.49 1.59 2.16
C ILE A 5 -13.16 2.31 2.44
N MET A 6 -13.17 3.41 3.18
CA MET A 6 -11.97 4.16 3.51
C MET A 6 -11.18 3.55 4.67
N ILE A 7 -11.82 2.73 5.51
CA ILE A 7 -11.22 2.18 6.74
C ILE A 7 -9.91 1.42 6.45
N PRO A 8 -9.85 0.47 5.49
CA PRO A 8 -8.59 -0.24 5.21
C PRO A 8 -7.46 0.70 4.80
N PHE A 9 -7.73 1.75 4.01
CA PHE A 9 -6.71 2.71 3.59
C PHE A 9 -6.15 3.50 4.80
N ILE A 10 -7.04 3.92 5.70
CA ILE A 10 -6.65 4.65 6.92
C ILE A 10 -5.83 3.76 7.84
N ILE A 11 -6.27 2.51 8.06
CA ILE A 11 -5.55 1.54 8.88
C ILE A 11 -4.16 1.26 8.26
N GLN A 12 -4.08 1.08 6.94
CA GLN A 12 -2.80 0.87 6.25
C GLN A 12 -1.86 2.06 6.49
N GLY A 13 -2.33 3.29 6.28
CA GLY A 13 -1.52 4.49 6.45
C GLY A 13 -1.02 4.67 7.88
N ILE A 14 -1.86 4.41 8.88
CA ILE A 14 -1.46 4.46 10.30
C ILE A 14 -0.41 3.39 10.59
N ALA A 15 -0.64 2.16 10.14
CA ALA A 15 0.28 1.05 10.39
C ALA A 15 1.65 1.30 9.75
N ILE A 16 1.70 1.79 8.50
CA ILE A 16 2.94 2.21 7.83
C ILE A 16 3.63 3.34 8.61
N ALA A 17 2.87 4.33 9.08
CA ALA A 17 3.43 5.44 9.85
C ALA A 17 4.05 4.98 11.18
N VAL A 18 3.43 4.01 11.86
CA VAL A 18 3.98 3.40 13.08
C VAL A 18 5.24 2.61 12.77
N ASP A 19 5.23 1.81 11.70
CA ASP A 19 6.39 1.04 11.25
C ASP A 19 7.59 1.93 10.98
N GLU A 20 7.36 2.98 10.19
CA GLU A 20 8.38 3.95 9.81
C GLU A 20 8.89 4.77 11.00
N ALA A 21 7.98 5.42 11.74
CA ALA A 21 8.37 6.40 12.76
C ALA A 21 8.90 5.75 14.04
N TYR A 22 8.49 4.51 14.34
CA TYR A 22 8.92 3.81 15.54
C TYR A 22 9.93 2.70 15.26
N PHE A 23 9.58 1.69 14.45
CA PHE A 23 10.41 0.50 14.28
C PHE A 23 11.66 0.79 13.45
N HIS A 24 11.50 1.37 12.25
CA HIS A 24 12.62 1.68 11.36
C HIS A 24 13.59 2.69 11.98
N VAL A 25 13.09 3.75 12.61
CA VAL A 25 13.95 4.73 13.31
C VAL A 25 14.71 4.08 14.47
N LYS A 26 14.07 3.20 15.25
CA LYS A 26 14.68 2.56 16.41
C LYS A 26 15.80 1.58 16.05
N ARG A 27 15.60 0.73 15.03
CA ARG A 27 16.57 -0.32 14.66
C ARG A 27 17.48 0.07 13.50
N GLY A 28 17.13 1.12 12.76
CA GLY A 28 17.76 1.46 11.48
C GLY A 28 17.26 0.59 10.33
N LEU A 29 17.53 1.01 9.09
CA LEU A 29 17.02 0.35 7.90
C LEU A 29 18.15 -0.31 7.09
N PRO A 30 18.22 -1.66 7.02
CA PRO A 30 19.25 -2.36 6.25
C PRO A 30 19.07 -2.12 4.74
N LEU A 31 20.12 -2.38 3.95
CA LEU A 31 20.12 -2.06 2.51
C LEU A 31 18.97 -2.74 1.75
N TRP A 32 18.61 -3.97 2.10
CA TRP A 32 17.56 -4.72 1.41
C TRP A 32 16.17 -4.07 1.61
N GLU A 33 15.86 -3.55 2.79
CA GLU A 33 14.62 -2.79 3.06
C GLU A 33 14.64 -1.42 2.38
N ARG A 34 15.80 -0.75 2.35
CA ARG A 34 15.97 0.54 1.67
C ARG A 34 15.70 0.50 0.17
N ILE A 35 15.84 -0.67 -0.44
CA ILE A 35 15.52 -0.92 -1.85
C ILE A 35 14.13 -1.57 -1.97
N GLY A 36 13.81 -2.52 -1.10
CA GLY A 36 12.55 -3.25 -1.08
C GLY A 36 11.35 -2.34 -0.85
N HIS A 37 11.36 -1.51 0.19
CA HIS A 37 10.20 -0.69 0.55
C HIS A 37 9.79 0.32 -0.56
N PRO A 38 10.73 0.99 -1.26
CA PRO A 38 10.37 1.78 -2.44
C PRO A 38 9.75 0.96 -3.57
N ILE A 39 10.23 -0.26 -3.83
CA ILE A 39 9.63 -1.16 -4.84
C ILE A 39 8.21 -1.53 -4.44
N ASP A 40 8.00 -1.88 -3.18
CA ASP A 40 6.70 -2.24 -2.64
C ASP A 40 5.71 -1.09 -2.78
N THR A 41 6.11 0.10 -2.34
CA THR A 41 5.31 1.32 -2.45
C THR A 41 5.03 1.68 -3.91
N PHE A 42 6.01 1.50 -4.80
CA PHE A 42 5.84 1.71 -6.24
C PHE A 42 4.75 0.79 -6.81
N THR A 43 4.70 -0.50 -6.43
CA THR A 43 3.65 -1.40 -6.92
C THR A 43 2.25 -0.97 -6.49
N VAL A 44 2.09 -0.39 -5.29
CA VAL A 44 0.82 0.17 -4.81
C VAL A 44 0.44 1.44 -5.57
N VAL A 45 1.38 2.37 -5.70
CA VAL A 45 1.18 3.61 -6.48
C VAL A 45 0.81 3.28 -7.92
N PHE A 46 1.43 2.25 -8.50
CA PHE A 46 1.09 1.77 -9.83
C PHE A 46 -0.33 1.20 -9.89
N CYS A 47 -0.74 0.39 -8.91
CA CYS A 47 -2.12 -0.11 -8.83
C CYS A 47 -3.15 1.02 -8.67
N PHE A 48 -2.88 2.02 -7.83
CA PHE A 48 -3.76 3.19 -7.69
C PHE A 48 -3.80 4.03 -8.96
N GLY A 49 -2.65 4.31 -9.57
CA GLY A 49 -2.59 5.00 -10.86
C GLY A 49 -3.39 4.26 -11.93
N PHE A 50 -3.31 2.92 -11.95
CA PHE A 50 -4.07 2.10 -12.89
C PHE A 50 -5.57 2.35 -12.77
N VAL A 51 -6.14 2.25 -11.57
CA VAL A 51 -7.59 2.46 -11.37
C VAL A 51 -8.04 3.90 -11.53
N ILE A 52 -7.14 4.87 -11.35
CA ILE A 52 -7.44 6.30 -11.52
C ILE A 52 -7.45 6.68 -13.00
N PHE A 53 -6.49 6.19 -13.78
CA PHE A 53 -6.24 6.70 -15.14
C PHE A 53 -6.70 5.76 -16.26
N ILE A 54 -6.88 4.46 -16.00
CA ILE A 54 -7.25 3.49 -17.03
C ILE A 54 -8.77 3.29 -17.07
N PRO A 55 -9.43 3.44 -18.24
CA PRO A 55 -10.85 3.16 -18.37
C PRO A 55 -11.19 1.70 -18.04
N TYR A 56 -12.32 1.51 -17.35
CA TYR A 56 -12.78 0.18 -16.98
C TYR A 56 -13.16 -0.67 -18.20
N SER A 57 -12.64 -1.90 -18.24
CA SER A 57 -13.10 -2.96 -19.13
C SER A 57 -12.78 -4.32 -18.50
N LEU A 58 -13.43 -5.40 -18.95
CA LEU A 58 -13.16 -6.75 -18.45
C LEU A 58 -11.71 -7.19 -18.68
N THR A 59 -11.10 -6.76 -19.78
CA THR A 59 -9.68 -7.03 -20.06
C THR A 59 -8.79 -6.29 -19.07
N MET A 60 -9.04 -5.00 -18.84
CA MET A 60 -8.25 -4.21 -17.88
C MET A 60 -8.48 -4.67 -16.44
N LEU A 61 -9.66 -5.21 -16.10
CA LEU A 61 -9.89 -5.85 -14.81
C LEU A 61 -8.95 -7.03 -14.57
N LYS A 62 -8.77 -7.91 -15.56
CA LYS A 62 -7.82 -9.03 -15.45
C LYS A 62 -6.38 -8.55 -15.24
N VAL A 63 -6.00 -7.48 -15.96
CA VAL A 63 -4.69 -6.85 -15.78
C VAL A 63 -4.55 -6.29 -14.37
N TYR A 64 -5.56 -5.56 -13.88
CA TYR A 64 -5.55 -5.02 -12.52
C TYR A 64 -5.46 -6.10 -11.44
N ILE A 65 -6.18 -7.20 -11.60
CA ILE A 65 -6.10 -8.36 -10.69
C ILE A 65 -4.68 -8.92 -10.68
N LEU A 66 -4.06 -9.10 -11.86
CA LEU A 66 -2.67 -9.56 -11.96
C LEU A 66 -1.71 -8.58 -11.25
N LEU A 67 -1.84 -7.28 -11.49
CA LEU A 67 -1.03 -6.25 -10.83
C LEU A 67 -1.20 -6.26 -9.31
N SER A 68 -2.43 -6.43 -8.83
CA SER A 68 -2.74 -6.50 -7.41
C SER A 68 -2.11 -7.73 -6.75
N ILE A 69 -2.18 -8.90 -7.41
CA ILE A 69 -1.51 -10.13 -6.96
C ILE A 69 0.01 -9.91 -6.91
N LEU A 70 0.61 -9.34 -7.96
CA LEU A 70 2.04 -9.04 -7.98
C LEU A 70 2.44 -8.07 -6.87
N SER A 71 1.62 -7.06 -6.58
CA SER A 71 1.84 -6.13 -5.47
C SER A 71 1.79 -6.86 -4.12
N CYS A 72 0.81 -7.75 -3.91
CA CYS A 72 0.74 -8.58 -2.70
C CYS A 72 1.97 -9.48 -2.56
N LEU A 73 2.40 -10.15 -3.63
CA LEU A 73 3.57 -11.03 -3.59
C LEU A 73 4.85 -10.24 -3.29
N THR A 74 4.96 -9.04 -3.86
CA THR A 74 6.09 -8.13 -3.64
C THR A 74 6.25 -7.77 -2.16
N VAL A 75 5.18 -7.46 -1.42
CA VAL A 75 5.30 -7.17 0.03
C VAL A 75 5.60 -8.43 0.85
N THR A 76 5.06 -9.59 0.47
CA THR A 76 5.30 -10.84 1.23
C THR A 76 6.73 -11.35 1.17
N LYS A 77 7.54 -10.88 0.21
CA LYS A 77 8.95 -11.29 0.08
C LYS A 77 9.79 -10.87 1.30
N ASP A 78 9.38 -9.84 2.03
CA ASP A 78 10.19 -9.29 3.11
C ASP A 78 10.11 -10.16 4.38
N GLU A 79 9.03 -10.95 4.51
CA GLU A 79 8.83 -11.83 5.67
C GLU A 79 9.92 -12.90 5.81
N TRP A 80 10.51 -13.33 4.69
CA TRP A 80 11.62 -14.28 4.71
C TRP A 80 12.83 -13.75 5.51
N VAL A 81 12.98 -12.42 5.56
CA VAL A 81 14.08 -11.72 6.23
C VAL A 81 13.62 -11.12 7.56
N HIS A 82 12.40 -10.54 7.64
CA HIS A 82 11.84 -9.94 8.86
C HIS A 82 11.80 -10.92 10.04
N LYS A 83 11.46 -12.19 9.80
CA LYS A 83 11.43 -13.22 10.85
C LYS A 83 12.74 -13.39 11.63
N HIS A 84 13.86 -12.91 11.08
CA HIS A 84 15.18 -12.96 11.70
C HIS A 84 15.65 -11.63 12.31
N HIS A 85 15.06 -10.50 11.90
CA HIS A 85 15.53 -9.15 12.25
C HIS A 85 14.54 -8.37 13.12
N CYS A 86 13.25 -8.66 12.98
CA CYS A 86 12.18 -7.90 13.61
C CYS A 86 11.74 -8.56 14.92
N PRO A 87 11.52 -7.79 16.01
CA PRO A 87 10.90 -8.31 17.21
C PRO A 87 9.45 -8.72 16.94
N GLY A 88 8.89 -9.58 17.80
CA GLY A 88 7.52 -10.09 17.63
C GLY A 88 6.43 -9.00 17.48
N THR A 89 6.61 -7.83 18.10
CA THR A 89 5.68 -6.69 17.96
C THR A 89 5.71 -6.06 16.57
N GLU A 90 6.88 -6.01 15.93
CA GLU A 90 7.02 -5.50 14.56
C GLU A 90 6.44 -6.52 13.56
N ASN A 91 6.73 -7.81 13.74
CA ASN A 91 6.13 -8.88 12.93
C ASN A 91 4.58 -8.90 13.04
N TRP A 92 4.02 -8.58 14.22
CA TRP A 92 2.57 -8.45 14.36
C TRP A 92 2.00 -7.28 13.55
N LEU A 93 2.70 -6.14 13.52
CA LEU A 93 2.32 -4.99 12.69
C LEU A 93 2.41 -5.33 11.20
N HIS A 94 3.47 -6.05 10.79
CA HIS A 94 3.63 -6.54 9.42
C HIS A 94 2.51 -7.51 9.02
N ALA A 95 2.10 -8.41 9.91
CA ALA A 95 0.95 -9.28 9.67
C ALA A 95 -0.35 -8.48 9.43
N LEU A 96 -0.57 -7.41 10.20
CA LEU A 96 -1.71 -6.50 9.98
C LEU A 96 -1.62 -5.82 8.60
N LEU A 97 -0.45 -5.31 8.24
CA LEU A 97 -0.19 -4.70 6.93
C LEU A 97 -0.45 -5.69 5.79
N PHE A 98 0.00 -6.95 5.92
CA PHE A 98 -0.18 -7.98 4.91
C PHE A 98 -1.64 -8.43 4.73
N ILE A 99 -2.42 -8.52 5.81
CA ILE A 99 -3.85 -8.83 5.72
C ILE A 99 -4.61 -7.68 5.07
N ASN A 100 -4.25 -6.45 5.42
CA ASN A 100 -4.98 -5.27 4.99
C ASN A 100 -4.65 -4.84 3.54
N HIS A 101 -3.45 -5.17 3.05
CA HIS A 101 -2.99 -4.89 1.67
C HIS A 101 -3.88 -5.46 0.55
N PRO A 102 -4.26 -6.75 0.51
CA PRO A 102 -5.20 -7.24 -0.51
C PRO A 102 -6.60 -6.61 -0.36
N ILE A 103 -7.01 -6.24 0.85
CA ILE A 103 -8.32 -5.62 1.11
C ILE A 103 -8.38 -4.22 0.50
N LEU A 104 -7.36 -3.38 0.75
CA LEU A 104 -7.33 -2.02 0.19
C LEU A 104 -7.25 -2.03 -1.35
N LEU A 105 -6.48 -2.94 -1.95
CA LEU A 105 -6.42 -3.08 -3.41
C LEU A 105 -7.76 -3.57 -3.97
N THR A 106 -8.42 -4.51 -3.29
CA THR A 106 -9.79 -4.93 -3.68
C THR A 106 -10.75 -3.76 -3.66
N PHE A 107 -10.72 -2.92 -2.62
CA PHE A 107 -11.58 -1.75 -2.51
C PHE A 107 -11.27 -0.68 -3.55
N ALA A 108 -10.00 -0.47 -3.91
CA ALA A 108 -9.64 0.40 -5.03
C ALA A 108 -10.25 -0.11 -6.36
N GLY A 109 -10.20 -1.42 -6.62
CA GLY A 109 -10.88 -2.04 -7.77
C GLY A 109 -12.41 -1.94 -7.74
N LEU A 110 -13.04 -2.04 -6.57
CA LEU A 110 -14.49 -1.87 -6.42
C LEU A 110 -14.93 -0.41 -6.67
N ILE A 111 -14.16 0.57 -6.17
CA ILE A 111 -14.38 2.00 -6.45
C ILE A 111 -14.30 2.22 -7.97
N TRP A 112 -13.30 1.66 -8.64
CA TRP A 112 -13.11 1.78 -10.08
C TRP A 112 -14.27 1.20 -10.89
N ALA A 113 -14.70 -0.03 -10.57
CA ALA A 113 -15.86 -0.66 -11.21
C ALA A 113 -17.13 0.19 -11.01
N ARG A 114 -17.35 0.67 -9.78
CA ARG A 114 -18.51 1.50 -9.45
C ARG A 114 -18.49 2.85 -10.17
N ALA A 115 -17.33 3.50 -10.29
CA ALA A 115 -17.16 4.75 -11.03
C ALA A 115 -17.50 4.56 -12.51
N ALA A 116 -17.17 3.40 -13.09
CA ALA A 116 -17.57 3.01 -14.43
C ALA A 116 -19.04 2.55 -14.55
N SER A 117 -19.82 2.63 -13.46
CA SER A 117 -21.20 2.12 -13.37
C SER A 117 -21.35 0.63 -13.67
N VAL A 118 -20.28 -0.16 -13.47
CA VAL A 118 -20.25 -1.61 -13.64
C VAL A 118 -20.29 -2.30 -12.27
N GLY A 119 -21.01 -3.42 -12.20
CA GLY A 119 -21.00 -4.30 -11.04
C GLY A 119 -22.39 -4.70 -10.54
N PRO A 120 -22.45 -5.58 -9.54
CA PRO A 120 -23.69 -6.09 -8.96
C PRO A 120 -24.45 -5.02 -8.18
N LEU A 121 -25.76 -5.22 -7.97
CA LEU A 121 -26.64 -4.23 -7.31
C LEU A 121 -26.17 -3.86 -5.89
N TRP A 122 -25.62 -4.81 -5.14
CA TRP A 122 -25.12 -4.56 -3.79
C TRP A 122 -23.99 -3.52 -3.76
N LEU A 123 -23.21 -3.41 -4.84
CA LEU A 123 -22.12 -2.44 -4.93
C LEU A 123 -22.65 -1.01 -4.95
N LYS A 124 -23.84 -0.78 -5.51
CA LYS A 124 -24.51 0.53 -5.47
C LYS A 124 -24.96 0.91 -4.05
N GLY A 125 -25.34 -0.08 -3.25
CA GLY A 125 -25.68 0.13 -1.83
C GLY A 125 -24.44 0.38 -0.97
N LEU A 126 -23.34 -0.29 -1.27
CA LEU A 126 -22.07 -0.13 -0.57
C LEU A 126 -21.38 1.20 -0.89
N ILE A 127 -21.36 1.57 -2.17
CA ILE A 127 -20.75 2.80 -2.70
C ILE A 127 -21.84 3.61 -3.40
N ALA A 128 -22.40 4.58 -2.68
CA ALA A 128 -23.42 5.46 -3.22
C ALA A 128 -22.82 6.46 -4.21
N ARG A 129 -21.71 7.09 -3.83
CA ARG A 129 -21.03 8.16 -4.57
C ARG A 129 -19.57 7.80 -4.86
N PRO A 130 -19.24 7.32 -6.05
CA PRO A 130 -17.86 6.95 -6.38
C PRO A 130 -16.93 8.16 -6.57
N GLU A 131 -17.44 9.34 -6.92
CA GLU A 131 -16.61 10.49 -7.29
C GLU A 131 -15.72 10.99 -6.13
N PRO A 132 -16.22 11.17 -4.90
CA PRO A 132 -15.37 11.51 -3.76
C PRO A 132 -14.37 10.40 -3.41
N LEU A 133 -14.71 9.13 -3.66
CA LEU A 133 -13.81 8.01 -3.42
C LEU A 133 -12.67 7.96 -4.44
N ILE A 134 -12.91 8.34 -5.69
CA ILE A 134 -11.86 8.52 -6.70
C ILE A 134 -10.91 9.66 -6.27
N GLN A 135 -11.44 10.79 -5.82
CA GLN A 135 -10.62 11.88 -5.28
C GLN A 135 -9.80 11.42 -4.07
N PHE A 136 -10.39 10.64 -3.17
CA PHE A 136 -9.69 10.03 -2.07
C PHE A 136 -8.55 9.10 -2.55
N LEU A 137 -8.77 8.25 -3.55
CA LEU A 137 -7.72 7.41 -4.13
C LEU A 137 -6.59 8.24 -4.76
N MET A 138 -6.89 9.37 -5.40
CA MET A 138 -5.87 10.30 -5.90
C MET A 138 -5.01 10.85 -4.76
N VAL A 139 -5.62 11.23 -3.64
CA VAL A 139 -4.89 11.67 -2.44
C VAL A 139 -4.02 10.54 -1.89
N GLN A 140 -4.56 9.32 -1.79
CA GLN A 140 -3.79 8.16 -1.33
C GLN A 140 -2.59 7.85 -2.25
N ALA A 141 -2.79 7.91 -3.58
CA ALA A 141 -1.73 7.72 -4.55
C ALA A 141 -0.64 8.79 -4.43
N ALA A 142 -1.02 10.06 -4.26
CA ALA A 142 -0.08 11.16 -4.06
C ALA A 142 0.70 11.00 -2.75
N LEU A 143 0.03 10.66 -1.64
CA LEU A 143 0.68 10.42 -0.35
C LEU A 143 1.64 9.24 -0.42
N ALA A 144 1.26 8.13 -1.04
CA ALA A 144 2.12 6.97 -1.24
C ALA A 144 3.34 7.30 -2.12
N ALA A 145 3.15 8.10 -3.18
CA ALA A 145 4.26 8.55 -4.02
C ALA A 145 5.23 9.48 -3.26
N LEU A 146 4.70 10.41 -2.46
CA LEU A 146 5.51 11.26 -1.58
C LEU A 146 6.27 10.43 -0.53
N PHE A 147 5.61 9.43 0.05
CA PHE A 147 6.22 8.51 1.00
C PHE A 147 7.34 7.70 0.36
N MET A 148 7.15 7.19 -0.87
CA MET A 148 8.19 6.50 -1.64
C MET A 148 9.41 7.41 -1.86
N LEU A 149 9.19 8.67 -2.27
CA LEU A 149 10.27 9.64 -2.44
C LEU A 149 10.99 9.91 -1.11
N TYR A 150 10.23 10.06 -0.02
CA TYR A 150 10.79 10.17 1.32
C TYR A 150 11.66 8.96 1.67
N GLN A 151 11.19 7.72 1.45
CA GLN A 151 11.96 6.51 1.74
C GLN A 151 13.26 6.46 0.95
N ILE A 152 13.20 6.78 -0.35
CA ILE A 152 14.38 6.84 -1.22
C ILE A 152 15.36 7.89 -0.70
N ILE A 153 14.91 9.12 -0.48
CA ILE A 153 15.77 10.26 -0.12
C ILE A 153 16.34 10.08 1.29
N TYR A 154 15.47 9.84 2.27
CA TYR A 154 15.84 9.80 3.67
C TYR A 154 16.78 8.63 3.96
N TRP A 155 16.42 7.40 3.62
CA TRP A 155 17.21 6.24 4.03
C TRP A 155 18.46 5.98 3.20
N ASN A 156 18.50 6.44 1.94
CA ASN A 156 19.68 6.23 1.10
C ASN A 156 20.67 7.40 1.13
N PHE A 157 20.22 8.63 1.41
CA PHE A 157 21.08 9.82 1.32
C PHE A 157 21.22 10.63 2.61
N ILE A 158 20.17 10.71 3.44
CA ILE A 158 20.18 11.54 4.65
C ILE A 158 20.62 10.74 5.87
N TRP A 159 20.01 9.57 6.08
CA TRP A 159 20.29 8.71 7.20
C TRP A 159 21.70 8.11 7.07
N LYS A 160 22.50 8.28 8.11
CA LYS A 160 23.83 7.68 8.20
C LYS A 160 23.75 6.54 9.21
N PRO A 161 24.11 5.31 8.82
CA PRO A 161 24.21 4.24 9.79
C PRO A 161 25.13 4.68 10.92
N SER A 162 24.65 4.57 12.15
CA SER A 162 25.55 4.58 13.31
C SER A 162 26.61 3.50 13.04
N LYS A 163 27.90 3.87 13.08
CA LYS A 163 28.98 2.88 13.00
C LYS A 163 28.77 1.93 14.16
N ALA A 164 28.25 0.74 13.87
CA ALA A 164 28.35 -0.37 14.80
C ALA A 164 29.84 -0.51 15.09
N THR A 165 30.23 -0.26 16.34
CA THR A 165 31.53 -0.70 16.85
C THR A 165 31.56 -2.21 16.65
N SER A 166 32.30 -2.64 15.63
CA SER A 166 32.67 -4.03 15.39
C SER A 166 33.36 -4.62 16.61
#